data_AF-A0A7R9LLJ8-F1
#
_entry.id   AF-A0A7R9LLJ8-F1
#
_cell.length_a   1.000
_cell.length_b   1.000
_cell.length_c   1.000
_cell.angle_alpha   90.00
_cell.angle_beta   90.00
_cell.angle_gamma   90.00
#
_symmetry.space_group_name_H-M   'P 1'
#
loop_
_entity.id
_entity.type
_entity.pdbx_description
1 polymer ?
#
loop_
_entity_poly.entity_id
_entity_poly.type
_entity_poly.pdbx_seq_one_letter_code
_entity_poly.pdbx_strand_id
1 'polypeptide(L)'
;MLEDNWPNFGQHFPPAITAAMNLTVVSSTEVQPMPVDCQPPIQPIQSQLRRTGNEVRKYGPIDGKVHDKSDKYCEVVSVPTSTHVAQIVGKQGSKIKLLRAKSRTHIQTPVAGQEPVFIITGVREDVLKVKAEILSASDHFTAVSEERKQKFRQNSDVPGSVCLNLIIPSYMIGLIVGRNGNTIRNIQKITETYIETPKVCENSSFRITGVMRNVEIAKQYIIEHVKSKSNLPFRIDVLFNGDHKLTFN
;
A
#
# COMPACT_ATOMS: atom_id res chain seq x y z
N MET A 1 -20.42 -62.48 6.78
CA MET A 1 -21.76 -62.43 7.40
C MET A 1 -21.54 -62.25 8.89
N LEU A 2 -21.71 -61.03 9.38
CA LEU A 2 -21.86 -60.67 10.78
C LEU A 2 -22.66 -59.36 10.77
N GLU A 3 -23.82 -59.41 11.40
CA GLU A 3 -24.76 -58.31 11.57
C GLU A 3 -24.25 -57.36 12.66
N ASP A 4 -24.58 -56.07 12.54
CA ASP A 4 -24.71 -55.21 13.72
C ASP A 4 -25.89 -54.26 13.57
N ASN A 5 -26.68 -54.27 14.64
CA ASN A 5 -27.95 -53.62 14.89
C ASN A 5 -27.87 -52.09 14.89
N TRP A 6 -28.91 -51.45 14.38
CA TRP A 6 -29.36 -50.14 14.87
C TRP A 6 -30.89 -50.14 15.04
N PRO A 7 -31.45 -49.69 16.17
CA PRO A 7 -32.89 -49.75 16.39
C PRO A 7 -33.60 -48.56 15.73
N ASN A 8 -34.81 -48.90 15.27
CA ASN A 8 -35.80 -48.10 14.58
C ASN A 8 -36.85 -47.59 15.58
N PHE A 9 -37.15 -46.28 15.61
CA PHE A 9 -38.44 -45.71 16.03
C PHE A 9 -38.52 -44.31 15.36
N GLY A 10 -39.50 -43.93 14.55
CA GLY A 10 -40.87 -44.42 14.44
C GLY A 10 -41.85 -43.38 14.96
N GLN A 11 -42.18 -42.42 14.10
CA GLN A 11 -43.44 -41.64 14.00
C GLN A 11 -43.94 -40.81 15.21
N HIS A 12 -44.15 -39.50 14.98
CA HIS A 12 -45.48 -38.85 15.04
C HIS A 12 -45.40 -37.34 14.71
N PHE A 13 -45.99 -36.94 13.59
CA PHE A 13 -46.63 -35.62 13.39
C PHE A 13 -48.09 -35.74 13.89
N PRO A 14 -48.75 -34.70 14.43
CA PRO A 14 -49.40 -33.64 13.63
C PRO A 14 -49.57 -32.29 14.42
N PRO A 15 -50.52 -31.38 14.09
CA PRO A 15 -50.67 -30.55 12.89
C PRO A 15 -50.65 -29.03 13.21
N ALA A 16 -50.61 -28.22 12.15
CA ALA A 16 -50.78 -26.77 12.19
C ALA A 16 -52.19 -26.35 12.70
N ILE A 17 -52.24 -25.31 13.55
CA ILE A 17 -53.48 -24.59 13.89
C ILE A 17 -53.24 -23.08 13.79
N THR A 18 -54.12 -22.46 13.01
CA THR A 18 -54.35 -21.04 12.75
C THR A 18 -54.96 -20.30 13.95
N ALA A 19 -54.58 -19.02 14.15
CA ALA A 19 -55.29 -17.89 14.81
C ALA A 19 -54.32 -17.14 15.75
N ALA A 20 -54.42 -15.86 16.08
CA ALA A 20 -55.06 -14.64 15.56
C ALA A 20 -54.47 -13.49 16.39
N MET A 21 -54.44 -12.29 15.81
CA MET A 21 -54.40 -10.95 16.40
C MET A 21 -54.26 -10.81 17.94
N ASN A 22 -53.27 -10.03 18.38
CA ASN A 22 -53.56 -8.81 19.13
C ASN A 22 -52.40 -7.79 19.15
N LEU A 23 -52.80 -6.55 18.86
CA LEU A 23 -52.02 -5.33 18.93
C LEU A 23 -51.59 -5.03 20.36
N THR A 24 -50.39 -4.49 20.55
CA THR A 24 -50.19 -3.38 21.49
C THR A 24 -49.19 -2.41 20.90
N VAL A 25 -49.70 -1.19 20.74
CA VAL A 25 -49.05 0.05 20.38
C VAL A 25 -47.96 0.37 21.39
N VAL A 26 -46.76 0.70 20.92
CA VAL A 26 -45.94 1.73 21.58
C VAL A 26 -45.56 2.75 20.53
N SER A 27 -46.28 3.86 20.61
CA SER A 27 -46.09 5.10 19.89
C SER A 27 -44.84 5.84 20.35
N SER A 28 -44.14 6.37 19.35
CA SER A 28 -43.62 7.74 19.28
C SER A 28 -42.73 8.27 20.42
N THR A 29 -41.48 8.58 20.09
CA THR A 29 -40.88 9.93 20.17
C THR A 29 -39.47 9.83 19.60
N GLU A 30 -39.24 10.35 18.40
CA GLU A 30 -38.86 11.74 18.11
C GLU A 30 -37.35 11.84 17.87
N VAL A 31 -37.04 12.18 16.62
CA VAL A 31 -35.72 12.53 16.09
C VAL A 31 -35.22 13.77 16.80
N GLN A 32 -33.99 13.76 17.34
CA GLN A 32 -33.18 14.97 17.42
C GLN A 32 -31.69 14.72 17.14
N PRO A 33 -31.00 15.72 16.54
CA PRO A 33 -29.69 15.58 15.93
C PRO A 33 -28.55 15.75 16.96
N MET A 34 -27.42 15.11 16.67
CA MET A 34 -26.20 15.20 17.49
C MET A 34 -25.58 16.60 17.33
N PRO A 35 -25.25 17.31 18.42
CA PRO A 35 -24.62 18.62 18.33
C PRO A 35 -23.13 18.50 17.94
N VAL A 36 -22.79 19.21 16.86
CA VAL A 36 -21.44 19.71 16.56
C VAL A 36 -21.17 20.87 17.52
N ASP A 37 -20.23 20.70 18.44
CA ASP A 37 -19.32 21.76 18.92
C ASP A 37 -18.42 21.24 20.05
N CYS A 38 -17.14 21.07 19.73
CA CYS A 38 -16.03 21.05 20.70
C CYS A 38 -14.89 21.90 20.13
N GLN A 39 -15.15 23.19 19.95
CA GLN A 39 -14.10 24.20 19.94
C GLN A 39 -13.67 24.47 21.40
N PRO A 40 -12.37 24.53 21.72
CA PRO A 40 -11.91 25.16 22.95
C PRO A 40 -11.99 26.70 22.85
N PRO A 41 -12.17 27.40 23.99
CA PRO A 41 -12.66 28.78 24.05
C PRO A 41 -11.62 29.84 23.65
N ILE A 42 -12.11 30.86 22.96
CA ILE A 42 -11.44 32.16 22.76
C ILE A 42 -11.58 32.97 24.07
N GLN A 43 -10.47 33.44 24.64
CA GLN A 43 -10.48 34.47 25.69
C GLN A 43 -10.10 35.85 25.12
N PRO A 44 -10.78 36.95 25.52
CA PRO A 44 -10.51 38.29 25.00
C PRO A 44 -9.51 39.14 25.83
N ILE A 45 -8.54 39.73 25.09
CA ILE A 45 -7.99 41.11 25.08
C ILE A 45 -7.37 41.72 26.37
N GLN A 46 -6.03 41.91 26.42
CA GLN A 46 -5.30 43.22 26.36
C GLN A 46 -3.81 43.15 26.76
N SER A 47 -2.97 43.73 25.88
CA SER A 47 -1.67 44.41 26.11
C SER A 47 -0.53 43.75 26.91
N GLN A 48 0.39 43.08 26.22
CA GLN A 48 1.84 43.21 26.44
C GLN A 48 2.58 43.06 25.09
N LEU A 49 3.07 44.19 24.59
CA LEU A 49 3.88 44.32 23.38
C LEU A 49 5.27 43.71 23.62
N ARG A 50 5.60 42.55 23.03
CA ARG A 50 6.99 42.18 22.76
C ARG A 50 7.13 41.53 21.38
N ARG A 51 7.91 42.23 20.56
CA ARG A 51 8.41 41.86 19.24
C ARG A 51 8.94 40.43 19.23
N THR A 52 8.51 39.63 18.26
CA THR A 52 9.41 38.94 17.32
C THR A 52 8.57 38.52 16.11
N GLY A 53 8.73 39.24 14.99
CA GLY A 53 8.33 38.71 13.70
C GLY A 53 9.20 37.50 13.37
N ASN A 54 8.58 36.39 12.98
CA ASN A 54 9.24 35.40 12.15
C ASN A 54 8.18 34.71 11.29
N GLU A 55 7.78 35.48 10.28
CA GLU A 55 7.11 35.00 9.09
C GLU A 55 8.04 34.01 8.37
N VAL A 56 7.58 32.77 8.27
CA VAL A 56 7.77 31.85 7.14
C VAL A 56 9.04 32.09 6.30
N ARG A 57 10.16 31.47 6.66
CA ARG A 57 11.26 31.22 5.71
C ARG A 57 10.90 30.03 4.81
N LYS A 58 10.00 30.25 3.85
CA LYS A 58 9.82 29.38 2.70
C LYS A 58 10.97 29.66 1.73
N TYR A 59 11.90 28.70 1.63
CA TYR A 59 12.94 28.58 0.60
C TYR A 59 13.81 29.83 0.37
N GLY A 60 14.95 29.89 1.06
CA GLY A 60 16.03 30.83 0.74
C GLY A 60 16.85 30.38 -0.48
N PRO A 61 17.58 31.31 -1.12
CA PRO A 61 18.18 31.09 -2.44
C PRO A 61 19.25 30.00 -2.42
N ILE A 62 19.21 29.20 -3.48
CA ILE A 62 20.30 28.38 -3.99
C ILE A 62 21.49 29.28 -4.32
N ASP A 63 22.67 28.85 -3.89
CA ASP A 63 23.98 29.49 -4.04
C ASP A 63 24.27 30.71 -3.15
N GLY A 64 24.97 30.47 -2.03
CA GLY A 64 25.59 31.54 -1.25
C GLY A 64 26.05 31.12 0.14
N LYS A 65 27.37 31.14 0.37
CA LYS A 65 28.00 31.03 1.70
C LYS A 65 27.31 31.95 2.70
N VAL A 66 26.86 31.39 3.83
CA VAL A 66 26.52 32.16 5.03
C VAL A 66 27.46 31.72 6.14
N HIS A 67 28.38 32.60 6.52
CA HIS A 67 29.09 32.53 7.80
C HIS A 67 28.31 33.36 8.81
N ASP A 68 27.76 32.73 9.85
CA ASP A 68 27.85 33.27 11.23
C ASP A 68 27.57 32.17 12.27
N LYS A 69 28.54 31.95 13.15
CA LYS A 69 28.52 31.33 14.49
C LYS A 69 27.67 30.06 14.72
N SER A 70 27.94 29.02 13.96
CA SER A 70 28.29 27.68 14.48
C SER A 70 28.77 26.85 13.29
N ASP A 71 29.88 26.10 13.41
CA ASP A 71 30.48 25.27 12.35
C ASP A 71 29.59 24.08 11.91
N LYS A 72 28.32 24.32 11.62
CA LYS A 72 27.36 23.31 11.17
C LYS A 72 27.21 23.44 9.67
N TYR A 73 27.94 22.61 8.94
CA TYR A 73 27.81 22.48 7.51
C TYR A 73 26.45 21.88 7.17
N CYS A 74 25.76 22.44 6.17
CA CYS A 74 24.42 22.02 5.78
C CYS A 74 24.33 21.81 4.26
N GLU A 75 23.68 20.72 3.85
CA GLU A 75 23.45 20.35 2.45
C GLU A 75 22.01 19.94 2.24
N VAL A 76 21.54 20.13 1.01
CA VAL A 76 20.19 19.79 0.56
C VAL A 76 20.31 18.78 -0.58
N VAL A 77 19.56 17.68 -0.50
CA VAL A 77 19.62 16.57 -1.45
C VAL A 77 18.23 16.27 -1.99
N SER A 78 18.00 16.60 -3.25
CA SER A 78 16.77 16.25 -3.98
C SER A 78 16.86 14.82 -4.53
N VAL A 79 15.78 14.05 -4.39
CA VAL A 79 15.63 12.74 -5.03
C VAL A 79 14.41 12.73 -5.97
N PRO A 80 14.36 11.89 -7.01
CA PRO A 80 13.39 12.04 -8.11
C PRO A 80 11.92 11.96 -7.70
N THR A 81 11.57 11.07 -6.76
CA THR A 81 10.17 10.86 -6.36
C THR A 81 10.02 10.52 -4.88
N SER A 82 8.81 10.69 -4.35
CA SER A 82 8.46 10.25 -2.99
C SER A 82 8.62 8.72 -2.79
N THR A 83 8.57 7.94 -3.88
CA THR A 83 8.89 6.50 -3.83
C THR A 83 10.37 6.27 -3.51
N HIS A 84 11.28 7.06 -4.09
CA HIS A 84 12.71 6.99 -3.77
C HIS A 84 12.95 7.35 -2.30
N VAL A 85 12.30 8.43 -1.80
CA VAL A 85 12.34 8.80 -0.38
C VAL A 85 11.95 7.60 0.50
N ALA A 86 10.81 6.97 0.23
CA ALA A 86 10.33 5.83 1.02
C ALA A 86 11.31 4.64 0.99
N GLN A 87 11.93 4.36 -0.15
CA GLN A 87 12.91 3.27 -0.31
C GLN A 87 14.24 3.55 0.41
N ILE A 88 14.69 4.80 0.40
CA ILE A 88 15.87 5.29 1.12
C ILE A 88 15.63 5.26 2.63
N VAL A 89 14.46 5.74 3.08
CA VAL A 89 14.03 5.72 4.48
C VAL A 89 13.92 4.29 5.01
N GLY A 90 13.38 3.39 4.18
CA GLY A 90 13.18 1.99 4.49
C GLY A 90 11.98 1.76 5.41
N LYS A 91 11.63 0.48 5.60
CA LYS A 91 10.52 0.08 6.47
C LYS A 91 10.71 0.65 7.89
N GLN A 92 9.69 1.35 8.40
CA GLN A 92 9.71 2.00 9.72
C GLN A 92 10.91 2.96 9.96
N GLY A 93 11.50 3.48 8.87
CA GLY A 93 12.68 4.33 8.93
C GLY A 93 13.97 3.62 9.30
N SER A 94 14.03 2.28 9.22
CA SER A 94 15.19 1.50 9.66
C SER A 94 16.50 1.90 8.95
N LYS A 95 16.47 2.10 7.63
CA LYS A 95 17.67 2.47 6.86
C LYS A 95 18.15 3.87 7.19
N ILE A 96 17.25 4.86 7.23
CA ILE A 96 17.65 6.24 7.57
C ILE A 96 18.08 6.37 9.03
N LYS A 97 17.47 5.61 9.96
CA LYS A 97 17.91 5.54 11.36
C LYS A 97 19.33 4.98 11.45
N LEU A 98 19.64 3.92 10.70
CA LEU A 98 20.99 3.38 10.62
C LEU A 98 21.98 4.40 10.04
N LEU A 99 21.60 5.09 8.96
CA LEU A 99 22.44 6.12 8.35
C LEU A 99 22.71 7.30 9.31
N ARG A 100 21.70 7.74 10.08
CA ARG A 100 21.83 8.74 11.16
C ARG A 100 22.64 8.26 12.35
N ALA A 101 22.67 6.95 12.63
CA ALA A 101 23.49 6.40 13.70
C ALA A 101 24.96 6.25 13.25
N LYS A 102 25.18 5.93 11.97
CA LYS A 102 26.49 5.74 11.36
C LYS A 102 27.18 7.07 11.04
N SER A 103 26.41 8.06 10.61
CA SER A 103 26.89 9.42 10.35
C SER A 103 26.50 10.31 11.51
N ARG A 104 27.42 11.06 12.10
CA ARG A 104 27.13 11.99 13.21
C ARG A 104 26.45 13.27 12.69
N THR A 105 25.39 13.08 11.89
CA THR A 105 24.68 14.13 11.18
C THR A 105 23.22 14.14 11.57
N HIS A 106 22.63 15.32 11.52
CA HIS A 106 21.19 15.49 11.59
C HIS A 106 20.62 15.44 10.18
N ILE A 107 19.90 14.37 9.87
CA ILE A 107 19.21 14.23 8.58
C ILE A 107 17.73 14.50 8.79
N GLN A 108 17.18 15.55 8.21
CA GLN A 108 15.75 15.81 8.12
C GLN A 108 15.16 15.04 6.93
N THR A 109 14.20 14.16 7.22
CA THR A 109 13.48 13.38 6.20
C THR A 109 12.25 14.17 5.75
N PRO A 110 12.00 14.31 4.44
CA PRO A 110 10.77 14.95 3.95
C PRO A 110 9.54 14.14 4.34
N VAL A 111 8.45 14.82 4.66
CA VAL A 111 7.17 14.17 5.01
C VAL A 111 6.47 13.70 3.73
N ALA A 112 5.64 12.65 3.84
CA ALA A 112 4.82 12.20 2.71
C ALA A 112 3.96 13.35 2.17
N GLY A 113 4.00 13.57 0.85
CA GLY A 113 3.30 14.66 0.18
C GLY A 113 4.07 15.98 0.10
N GLN A 114 5.26 16.08 0.72
CA GLN A 114 6.18 17.20 0.52
C GLN A 114 7.15 16.92 -0.63
N GLU A 115 7.92 17.94 -1.01
CA GLU A 115 9.01 17.78 -1.96
C GLU A 115 10.02 16.73 -1.48
N PRO A 116 10.51 15.87 -2.39
CA PRO A 116 11.41 14.77 -2.07
C PRO A 116 12.84 15.27 -1.81
N VAL A 117 13.01 16.07 -0.77
CA VAL A 117 14.25 16.78 -0.43
C VAL A 117 14.68 16.44 0.99
N PHE A 118 15.89 15.89 1.13
CA PHE A 118 16.53 15.69 2.43
C PHE A 118 17.38 16.90 2.79
N ILE A 119 17.37 17.29 4.07
CA ILE A 119 18.25 18.35 4.59
C ILE A 119 19.21 17.68 5.58
N ILE A 120 20.50 17.88 5.39
CA ILE A 120 21.55 17.24 6.20
C ILE A 120 22.38 18.33 6.86
N THR A 121 22.56 18.24 8.17
CA THR A 121 23.36 19.20 8.95
C THR A 121 24.37 18.48 9.83
N GLY A 122 25.62 18.92 9.87
CA GLY A 122 26.64 18.31 10.71
C GLY A 122 28.06 18.73 10.36
N VAL A 123 29.01 17.83 10.66
CA VAL A 123 30.41 17.98 10.28
C VAL A 123 30.55 17.82 8.76
N ARG A 124 31.33 18.69 8.12
CA ARG A 124 31.45 18.76 6.66
C ARG A 124 31.75 17.42 6.01
N GLU A 125 32.72 16.67 6.53
CA GLU A 125 33.09 15.36 5.98
C GLU A 125 31.95 14.35 6.07
N ASP A 126 31.22 14.33 7.19
CA ASP A 126 30.12 13.39 7.40
C ASP A 126 28.90 13.76 6.53
N VAL A 127 28.60 15.04 6.39
CA VAL A 127 27.50 15.53 5.53
C VAL A 127 27.74 15.16 4.06
N LEU A 128 28.96 15.35 3.55
CA LEU A 128 29.29 15.00 2.16
C LEU A 128 29.18 13.49 1.91
N LYS A 129 29.58 12.65 2.87
CA LYS A 129 29.41 11.19 2.79
C LYS A 129 27.94 10.80 2.74
N VAL A 130 27.11 11.37 3.63
CA VAL A 130 25.66 11.10 3.65
C VAL A 130 25.00 11.57 2.36
N LYS A 131 25.38 12.74 1.83
CA LYS A 131 24.89 13.25 0.55
C LYS A 131 25.17 12.27 -0.58
N ALA A 132 26.40 11.78 -0.69
CA ALA A 132 26.78 10.79 -1.69
C ALA A 132 26.02 9.46 -1.51
N GLU A 133 25.81 9.01 -0.27
CA GLU A 133 25.08 7.76 0.02
C GLU A 133 23.59 7.85 -0.35
N ILE A 134 22.93 8.98 -0.07
CA ILE A 134 21.53 9.21 -0.45
C ILE A 134 21.37 9.28 -1.97
N LEU A 135 22.26 10.01 -2.67
CA LEU A 135 22.23 10.11 -4.13
C LEU A 135 22.48 8.76 -4.79
N SER A 136 23.52 8.04 -4.36
CA SER A 136 23.82 6.71 -4.87
C SER A 136 22.67 5.73 -4.65
N ALA A 137 22.00 5.78 -3.48
CA ALA A 137 20.81 4.97 -3.23
C ALA A 137 19.66 5.35 -4.16
N SER A 138 19.46 6.65 -4.41
CA SER A 138 18.44 7.14 -5.34
C SER A 138 18.69 6.61 -6.76
N ASP A 139 19.91 6.76 -7.28
CA ASP A 139 20.28 6.32 -8.63
C ASP A 139 20.12 4.81 -8.77
N HIS A 140 20.49 4.06 -7.74
CA HIS A 140 20.29 2.62 -7.70
C HIS A 140 18.80 2.24 -7.79
N PHE A 141 17.91 2.93 -7.07
CA PHE A 141 16.48 2.66 -7.16
C PHE A 141 15.87 3.04 -8.51
N THR A 142 16.39 4.07 -9.18
CA THR A 142 16.05 4.40 -10.56
C THR A 142 16.43 3.24 -11.50
N ALA A 143 17.71 2.84 -11.48
CA ALA A 143 18.22 1.78 -12.35
C ALA A 143 17.50 0.44 -12.14
N VAL A 144 17.24 0.04 -10.89
CA VAL A 144 16.51 -1.20 -10.58
C VAL A 144 15.06 -1.13 -11.06
N SER A 145 14.43 0.04 -11.00
CA SER A 145 13.06 0.22 -11.49
C SER A 145 13.00 0.11 -13.02
N GLU A 146 14.00 0.66 -13.71
CA GLU A 146 14.14 0.57 -15.16
C GLU A 146 14.46 -0.86 -15.62
N GLU A 147 15.38 -1.56 -14.96
CA GLU A 147 15.71 -2.95 -15.30
C GLU A 147 14.49 -3.87 -15.17
N ARG A 148 13.68 -3.71 -14.11
CA ARG A 148 12.43 -4.46 -13.95
C ARG A 148 11.43 -4.17 -15.08
N LYS A 149 11.35 -2.91 -15.51
CA LYS A 149 10.50 -2.49 -16.64
C LYS A 149 11.05 -2.98 -17.99
N GLN A 150 12.36 -3.12 -18.14
CA GLN A 150 12.99 -3.65 -19.34
C GLN A 150 12.82 -5.17 -19.43
N LYS A 151 12.97 -5.91 -18.32
CA LYS A 151 12.63 -7.34 -18.26
C LYS A 151 11.18 -7.60 -18.63
N PHE A 152 10.27 -6.70 -18.25
CA PHE A 152 8.89 -6.73 -18.73
C PHE A 152 8.81 -6.59 -20.26
N ARG A 153 9.51 -5.61 -20.86
CA ARG A 153 9.53 -5.42 -22.33
C ARG A 153 10.08 -6.65 -23.06
N GLN A 154 11.11 -7.30 -22.51
CA GLN A 154 11.69 -8.52 -23.09
C GLN A 154 10.74 -9.73 -22.98
N ASN A 155 10.02 -9.88 -21.86
CA ASN A 155 9.02 -10.95 -21.71
C ASN A 155 7.76 -10.73 -22.57
N SER A 156 7.44 -9.47 -22.92
CA SER A 156 6.36 -9.18 -23.86
C SER A 156 6.75 -9.34 -25.33
N ASP A 157 8.05 -9.37 -25.65
CA ASP A 157 8.57 -9.51 -27.02
C ASP A 157 8.74 -10.98 -27.45
N VAL A 158 8.38 -11.93 -26.57
CA VAL A 158 8.28 -13.34 -26.93
C VAL A 158 7.07 -13.51 -27.86
N PRO A 159 7.23 -14.07 -29.07
CA PRO A 159 6.12 -14.33 -29.98
C PRO A 159 5.04 -15.17 -29.28
N GLY A 160 3.80 -14.66 -29.23
CA GLY A 160 2.69 -15.33 -28.53
C GLY A 160 2.58 -15.02 -27.03
N SER A 161 3.36 -14.07 -26.50
CA SER A 161 3.18 -13.53 -25.16
C SER A 161 1.93 -12.65 -25.09
N VAL A 162 1.14 -12.81 -24.03
CA VAL A 162 -0.08 -12.05 -23.78
C VAL A 162 -0.04 -11.42 -22.39
N CYS A 163 -0.79 -10.32 -22.21
CA CYS A 163 -0.90 -9.63 -20.93
C CYS A 163 -2.36 -9.65 -20.45
N LEU A 164 -2.55 -10.08 -19.20
CA LEU A 164 -3.86 -10.19 -18.56
C LEU A 164 -3.83 -9.46 -17.22
N ASN A 165 -4.82 -8.60 -16.97
CA ASN A 165 -4.98 -7.93 -15.68
C ASN A 165 -6.14 -8.56 -14.90
N LEU A 166 -5.86 -9.05 -13.68
CA LEU A 166 -6.86 -9.57 -12.75
C LEU A 166 -7.17 -8.53 -11.69
N ILE A 167 -8.35 -7.92 -11.74
CA ILE A 167 -8.83 -7.00 -10.72
C ILE A 167 -9.49 -7.82 -9.61
N ILE A 168 -8.96 -7.66 -8.39
CA ILE A 168 -9.36 -8.42 -7.22
C ILE A 168 -9.55 -7.44 -6.06
N PRO A 169 -10.54 -7.62 -5.17
CA PRO A 169 -10.70 -6.76 -4.01
C PRO A 169 -9.42 -6.66 -3.16
N SER A 170 -9.12 -5.44 -2.67
CA SER A 170 -7.87 -5.13 -1.97
C SER A 170 -7.62 -6.02 -0.75
N TYR A 171 -8.67 -6.40 -0.02
CA TYR A 171 -8.60 -7.27 1.16
C TYR A 171 -8.12 -8.70 0.84
N MET A 172 -8.18 -9.14 -0.42
CA MET A 172 -7.76 -10.48 -0.84
C MET A 172 -6.32 -10.52 -1.36
N ILE A 173 -5.73 -9.36 -1.72
CA ILE A 173 -4.37 -9.28 -2.25
C ILE A 173 -3.37 -9.95 -1.31
N GLY A 174 -3.48 -9.69 -0.01
CA GLY A 174 -2.59 -10.26 1.00
C GLY A 174 -2.63 -11.79 1.05
N LEU A 175 -3.79 -12.39 0.77
CA LEU A 175 -3.98 -13.84 0.71
C LEU A 175 -3.24 -14.45 -0.49
N ILE A 176 -3.36 -13.81 -1.65
CA ILE A 176 -2.73 -14.25 -2.91
C ILE A 176 -1.21 -14.11 -2.84
N VAL A 177 -0.73 -12.97 -2.34
CA VAL A 177 0.70 -12.69 -2.22
C VAL A 177 1.33 -13.66 -1.23
N GLY A 178 0.65 -13.94 -0.12
CA GLY A 178 1.13 -14.81 0.94
C GLY A 178 2.29 -14.21 1.74
N ARG A 179 2.75 -14.93 2.76
CA ARG A 179 3.84 -14.48 3.64
C ARG A 179 5.10 -14.20 2.82
N ASN A 180 5.65 -12.99 2.93
CA ASN A 180 6.82 -12.51 2.18
C ASN A 180 6.72 -12.63 0.64
N GLY A 181 5.52 -12.76 0.08
CA GLY A 181 5.33 -12.99 -1.35
C GLY A 181 5.59 -14.42 -1.81
N ASN A 182 5.69 -15.39 -0.88
CA ASN A 182 6.07 -16.75 -1.23
C ASN A 182 5.05 -17.43 -2.16
N THR A 183 3.75 -17.26 -1.89
CA THR A 183 2.68 -17.87 -2.69
C THR A 183 2.72 -17.36 -4.12
N ILE A 184 2.71 -16.04 -4.32
CA ILE A 184 2.69 -15.47 -5.67
C ILE A 184 3.99 -15.73 -6.44
N ARG A 185 5.15 -15.81 -5.76
CA ARG A 185 6.42 -16.21 -6.38
C ARG A 185 6.41 -17.68 -6.80
N ASN A 186 5.79 -18.55 -5.99
CA ASN A 186 5.64 -19.95 -6.35
C ASN A 186 4.76 -20.10 -7.59
N ILE A 187 3.61 -19.39 -7.64
CA ILE A 187 2.74 -19.36 -8.83
C ILE A 187 3.54 -18.92 -10.06
N GLN A 188 4.26 -17.79 -9.97
CA GLN A 188 5.12 -17.31 -11.08
C GLN A 188 6.14 -18.35 -11.55
N LYS A 189 6.75 -19.10 -10.62
CA LYS A 189 7.76 -20.12 -10.94
C LYS A 189 7.14 -21.35 -11.63
N ILE A 190 6.02 -21.86 -11.12
CA ILE A 190 5.39 -23.07 -11.67
C ILE A 190 4.71 -22.82 -13.01
N THR A 191 4.16 -21.61 -13.22
CA THR A 191 3.48 -21.26 -14.47
C THR A 191 4.42 -20.58 -15.46
N GLU A 192 5.67 -20.32 -15.09
CA GLU A 192 6.64 -19.60 -15.93
C GLU A 192 6.06 -18.27 -16.45
N THR A 193 5.33 -17.57 -15.59
CA THR A 193 4.74 -16.26 -15.89
C THR A 193 5.34 -15.18 -15.02
N TYR A 194 5.35 -13.96 -15.50
CA TYR A 194 5.64 -12.78 -14.70
C TYR A 194 4.35 -12.19 -14.14
N ILE A 195 4.27 -11.98 -12.84
CA ILE A 195 3.08 -11.41 -12.18
C ILE A 195 3.48 -10.18 -11.38
N GLU A 196 3.03 -9.01 -11.81
CA GLU A 196 3.17 -7.78 -11.06
C GLU A 196 2.11 -7.70 -9.98
N THR A 197 2.57 -7.52 -8.74
CA THR A 197 1.70 -7.32 -7.58
C THR A 197 1.34 -5.83 -7.45
N PRO A 198 0.05 -5.48 -7.28
CA PRO A 198 -0.36 -4.10 -7.10
C PRO A 198 0.31 -3.47 -5.87
N LYS A 199 0.71 -2.20 -6.00
CA LYS A 199 1.23 -1.43 -4.87
C LYS A 199 0.08 -1.00 -3.96
N VAL A 200 0.40 -0.72 -2.70
CA VAL A 200 -0.57 -0.33 -1.65
C VAL A 200 -1.40 0.93 -2.02
N CYS A 201 -0.95 1.70 -3.01
CA CYS A 201 -1.60 2.93 -3.47
C CYS A 201 -2.08 2.88 -4.94
N GLU A 202 -2.10 1.70 -5.57
CA GLU A 202 -2.47 1.51 -6.98
C GLU A 202 -3.76 0.69 -7.09
N ASN A 203 -4.35 0.66 -8.30
CA ASN A 203 -5.49 -0.21 -8.61
C ASN A 203 -5.20 -1.64 -8.16
N SER A 204 -6.17 -2.29 -7.51
CA SER A 204 -6.05 -3.66 -6.97
C SER A 204 -6.08 -4.71 -8.09
N SER A 205 -5.12 -4.62 -9.01
CA SER A 205 -5.01 -5.48 -10.18
C SER A 205 -3.65 -6.17 -10.26
N PHE A 206 -3.65 -7.49 -10.43
CA PHE A 206 -2.44 -8.25 -10.76
C PHE A 206 -2.25 -8.26 -12.28
N ARG A 207 -1.09 -7.82 -12.77
CA ARG A 207 -0.75 -7.92 -14.20
C ARG A 207 0.07 -9.18 -14.45
N ILE A 208 -0.47 -10.11 -15.23
CA ILE A 208 0.13 -11.40 -15.59
C ILE A 208 0.62 -11.32 -17.03
N THR A 209 1.88 -11.65 -17.27
CA THR A 209 2.51 -11.62 -18.59
C THR A 209 3.25 -12.92 -18.85
N GLY A 210 3.06 -13.49 -20.05
CA GLY A 210 3.73 -14.71 -20.49
C GLY A 210 2.99 -15.36 -21.67
N VAL A 211 3.37 -16.60 -22.00
CA VAL A 211 2.69 -17.39 -23.04
C VAL A 211 1.22 -17.60 -22.68
N MET A 212 0.32 -17.49 -23.65
CA MET A 212 -1.14 -17.57 -23.44
C MET A 212 -1.58 -18.74 -22.55
N ARG A 213 -1.12 -19.97 -22.85
CA ARG A 213 -1.43 -21.16 -22.04
C ARG A 213 -1.01 -21.00 -20.58
N ASN A 214 0.19 -20.47 -20.35
CA ASN A 214 0.76 -20.28 -19.03
C ASN A 214 0.03 -19.19 -18.24
N VAL A 215 -0.40 -18.11 -18.92
CA VAL A 215 -1.18 -17.02 -18.33
C VAL A 215 -2.56 -17.50 -17.88
N GLU A 216 -3.24 -18.34 -18.69
CA GLU A 216 -4.52 -18.95 -18.31
C GLU A 216 -4.38 -19.86 -17.08
N ILE A 217 -3.33 -20.68 -17.05
CA ILE A 217 -3.02 -21.54 -15.90
C ILE A 217 -2.77 -20.67 -14.66
N ALA A 218 -1.92 -19.64 -14.76
CA ALA A 218 -1.61 -18.72 -13.66
C ALA A 218 -2.86 -18.03 -13.10
N LYS A 219 -3.76 -17.59 -13.98
CA LYS A 219 -5.07 -17.05 -13.61
C LYS A 219 -5.87 -18.08 -12.80
N GLN A 220 -5.96 -19.31 -13.27
CA GLN A 220 -6.73 -20.36 -12.59
C GLN A 220 -6.17 -20.65 -11.19
N TYR A 221 -4.84 -20.75 -11.07
CA TYR A 221 -4.16 -20.92 -9.78
C TYR A 221 -4.51 -19.80 -8.80
N ILE A 222 -4.50 -18.54 -9.24
CA ILE A 222 -4.87 -17.40 -8.38
C ILE A 222 -6.33 -17.51 -7.94
N ILE A 223 -7.25 -17.77 -8.87
CA ILE A 223 -8.69 -17.87 -8.58
C ILE A 223 -8.96 -18.99 -7.58
N GLU A 224 -8.43 -20.18 -7.81
CA GLU A 224 -8.58 -21.33 -6.91
C GLU A 224 -7.96 -21.06 -5.54
N HIS A 225 -6.81 -20.40 -5.49
CA HIS A 225 -6.18 -20.02 -4.23
C HIS A 225 -7.06 -19.09 -3.40
N VAL A 226 -7.70 -18.11 -4.03
CA VAL A 226 -8.65 -17.21 -3.37
C VAL A 226 -9.87 -17.97 -2.90
N LYS A 227 -10.50 -18.78 -3.77
CA LYS A 227 -11.67 -19.61 -3.44
C LYS A 227 -11.43 -20.51 -2.23
N SER A 228 -10.25 -21.14 -2.14
CA SER A 228 -9.88 -22.01 -1.02
C SER A 228 -9.67 -21.25 0.29
N LYS A 229 -9.31 -19.96 0.23
CA LYS A 229 -8.97 -19.14 1.40
C LYS A 229 -10.09 -18.19 1.85
N SER A 230 -11.10 -17.95 1.03
CA SER A 230 -12.22 -17.07 1.34
C SER A 230 -13.58 -17.77 1.16
N ASN A 231 -14.38 -17.78 2.21
CA ASN A 231 -15.78 -18.26 2.17
C ASN A 231 -16.77 -17.13 1.80
N LEU A 232 -16.28 -15.92 1.52
CA LEU A 232 -17.11 -14.78 1.15
C LEU A 232 -17.33 -14.77 -0.36
N PRO A 233 -18.51 -14.33 -0.84
CA PRO A 233 -18.70 -14.05 -2.25
C PRO A 233 -17.75 -12.92 -2.67
N PHE A 234 -17.05 -13.11 -3.77
CA PHE A 234 -16.15 -12.10 -4.33
C PHE A 234 -16.25 -12.08 -5.84
N ARG A 235 -15.96 -10.92 -6.43
CA ARG A 235 -15.92 -10.77 -7.89
C ARG A 235 -14.49 -10.56 -8.34
N ILE A 236 -14.06 -11.32 -9.35
CA ILE A 236 -12.80 -11.08 -10.05
C ILE A 236 -13.14 -10.63 -11.46
N ASP A 237 -12.67 -9.43 -11.82
CA ASP A 237 -12.77 -8.94 -13.19
C ASP A 237 -11.46 -9.24 -13.92
N VAL A 238 -11.57 -9.87 -15.09
CA VAL A 238 -10.43 -10.16 -15.95
C VAL A 238 -10.46 -9.19 -17.12
N LEU A 239 -9.34 -8.49 -17.35
CA LEU A 239 -9.14 -7.62 -18.50
C LEU A 239 -8.03 -8.20 -19.38
N PHE A 240 -8.37 -8.56 -20.60
CA PHE A 240 -7.41 -9.05 -21.60
C PHE A 240 -7.07 -7.92 -22.57
N ASN A 241 -5.79 -7.57 -22.70
CA ASN A 241 -5.30 -6.53 -23.62
C ASN A 241 -6.13 -5.23 -23.68
N GLY A 242 -6.72 -4.81 -22.55
CA GLY A 242 -7.49 -3.56 -22.43
C GLY A 242 -9.00 -3.66 -22.66
N ASP A 243 -9.51 -4.62 -23.45
CA ASP A 243 -10.84 -4.44 -24.08
C ASP A 243 -11.90 -5.52 -23.81
N HIS A 244 -11.59 -6.62 -23.12
CA HIS A 244 -12.61 -7.64 -22.78
C HIS A 244 -12.75 -7.87 -21.28
N LYS A 245 -13.96 -7.60 -20.77
CA LYS A 245 -14.40 -7.86 -19.39
C LYS A 245 -15.08 -9.23 -19.33
N LEU A 246 -14.40 -10.21 -18.75
CA LEU A 246 -15.05 -11.44 -18.28
C LEU A 246 -15.24 -11.31 -16.77
N THR A 247 -16.51 -11.30 -16.35
CA THR A 247 -16.90 -11.23 -14.94
C THR A 247 -17.17 -12.64 -14.43
N PHE A 248 -16.51 -13.01 -13.32
CA PHE A 248 -16.74 -14.28 -12.64
C PHE A 248 -17.38 -14.00 -11.27
N ASN A 249 -18.52 -14.66 -11.00
CA ASN A 249 -19.20 -14.71 -9.71
C ASN A 249 -18.75 -15.92 -8.90
#